data_AF-A0A401PL67-F1
#
_entry.id   AF-A0A401PL67-F1
#
_cell.length_a   1.000
_cell.length_b   1.000
_cell.length_c   1.000
_cell.angle_alpha   90.00
_cell.angle_beta   90.00
_cell.angle_gamma   90.00
#
_symmetry.space_group_name_H-M   'P 1'
#
loop_
_entity.id
_entity.type
_entity.pdbx_description
1 polymer ?
#
loop_
_entity_poly.entity_id
_entity_poly.type
_entity_poly.pdbx_seq_one_letter_code
_entity_poly.pdbx_strand_id
1 'polypeptide(L)'
;MATETVRRWTQACFGVLQRSVYVFFTAAFLQLLMHYWQPTHAAPFLWNVSREPWITCFPLVCFIIHVIAWLIIFSIVLIFDYAELMGLKQVYYCCLALGDPMVLKSQKAQRLYCHLRHPVFLEFLVILWVLPSLSLDRLLLSTTLTLYMICGHSLDQQDYRYLRSQLNKKFEIFSREESAFSHIAARNGVGEHTKHQE
;
A
#
# COMPACT_ATOMS: atom_id res chain seq x y z
N MET A 1 -1.00 -15.19 24.47
CA MET A 1 -0.95 -14.61 25.84
C MET A 1 0.37 -13.91 26.15
N ALA A 2 1.54 -14.47 25.82
CA ALA A 2 2.84 -13.80 26.06
C ALA A 2 3.02 -12.46 25.33
N THR A 3 2.41 -12.28 24.16
CA THR A 3 2.48 -11.06 23.35
C THR A 3 1.74 -9.88 23.98
N GLU A 4 0.66 -10.14 24.72
CA GLU A 4 -0.19 -9.11 25.32
C GLU A 4 0.49 -8.45 26.54
N THR A 5 1.22 -9.23 27.35
CA THR A 5 1.97 -8.73 28.49
C THR A 5 3.16 -7.89 28.06
N VAL A 6 3.93 -8.35 27.05
CA VAL A 6 5.02 -7.55 26.49
C VAL A 6 4.47 -6.25 25.93
N ARG A 7 3.41 -6.31 25.10
CA ARG A 7 2.77 -5.14 24.51
C ARG A 7 2.30 -4.13 25.58
N ARG A 8 1.68 -4.58 26.67
CA ARG A 8 1.27 -3.69 27.78
C ARG A 8 2.47 -3.05 28.47
N TRP A 9 3.55 -3.80 28.69
CA TRP A 9 4.79 -3.26 29.26
C TRP A 9 5.47 -2.26 28.33
N THR A 10 5.50 -2.53 27.03
CA THR A 10 6.05 -1.61 26.03
C THR A 10 5.20 -0.35 25.92
N GLN A 11 3.87 -0.47 25.98
CA GLN A 11 2.95 0.67 26.03
C GLN A 11 3.11 1.48 27.33
N ALA A 12 3.35 0.83 28.47
CA ALA A 12 3.58 1.52 29.74
C ALA A 12 4.93 2.24 29.80
N CYS A 13 5.97 1.67 29.19
CA CYS A 13 7.34 2.22 29.24
C CYS A 13 7.61 3.25 28.13
N PHE A 14 7.14 3.01 26.91
CA PHE A 14 7.38 3.87 25.76
C PHE A 14 6.16 4.71 25.34
N GLY A 15 4.95 4.37 25.79
CA GLY A 15 3.74 5.11 25.47
C GLY A 15 3.62 5.44 23.99
N VAL A 16 3.64 6.73 23.69
CA VAL A 16 3.53 7.30 22.35
C VAL A 16 4.75 7.03 21.47
N LEU A 17 5.92 6.74 22.08
CA LEU A 17 7.19 6.44 21.39
C LEU A 17 7.28 5.01 20.84
N GLN A 18 6.40 4.09 21.24
CA GLN A 18 6.49 2.67 20.87
C GLN A 18 6.58 2.48 19.35
N ARG A 19 5.81 3.26 18.59
CA ARG A 19 5.79 3.18 17.13
C ARG A 19 7.11 3.64 16.51
N SER A 20 7.66 4.75 16.98
CA SER A 20 8.95 5.28 16.50
C SER A 20 10.11 4.33 16.82
N VAL A 21 10.14 3.79 18.04
CA VAL A 21 11.15 2.83 18.47
C VAL A 21 11.07 1.55 17.65
N TYR A 22 9.87 1.02 17.43
CA TYR A 22 9.67 -0.15 16.59
C TYR A 22 10.17 0.06 15.15
N VAL A 23 9.81 1.19 14.51
CA VAL A 23 10.26 1.49 13.15
C VAL A 23 11.78 1.69 13.11
N PHE A 24 12.37 2.37 14.10
CA PHE A 24 13.81 2.55 14.18
C PHE A 24 14.56 1.23 14.29
N PHE A 25 14.17 0.35 15.22
CA PHE A 25 14.80 -0.96 15.36
C PHE A 25 14.58 -1.85 14.13
N THR A 26 13.40 -1.79 13.51
CA THR A 26 13.13 -2.50 12.25
C THR A 26 14.05 -2.02 11.13
N ALA A 27 14.22 -0.70 10.98
CA ALA A 27 15.12 -0.11 10.00
C ALA A 27 16.59 -0.46 10.28
N ALA A 28 17.01 -0.42 11.55
CA ALA A 28 18.36 -0.79 11.95
C ALA A 28 18.67 -2.27 11.70
N PHE A 29 17.74 -3.17 12.03
CA PHE A 29 17.89 -4.59 11.76
C PHE A 29 17.92 -4.88 10.25
N LEU A 30 17.08 -4.20 9.47
CA LEU A 30 17.10 -4.32 8.01
C LEU A 30 18.43 -3.82 7.42
N GLN A 31 18.95 -2.70 7.92
CA GLN A 31 20.26 -2.18 7.51
C GLN A 31 21.39 -3.15 7.85
N LEU A 32 21.34 -3.77 9.04
CA LEU A 32 22.28 -4.79 9.47
C LEU A 32 22.23 -6.00 8.53
N LEU A 33 21.03 -6.48 8.24
CA LEU A 33 20.82 -7.60 7.32
C LEU A 33 21.37 -7.30 5.92
N MET A 34 21.13 -6.10 5.39
CA MET A 34 21.71 -5.67 4.11
C MET A 34 23.24 -5.57 4.15
N HIS A 35 23.81 -5.12 5.28
CA HIS A 35 25.27 -4.98 5.43
C HIS A 35 25.99 -6.33 5.53
N TYR A 36 25.41 -7.28 6.26
CA TYR A 36 25.95 -8.64 6.38
C TYR A 36 25.47 -9.57 5.25
N TRP A 37 24.72 -9.06 4.28
CA TRP A 37 24.27 -9.84 3.14
C TRP A 37 25.47 -10.19 2.25
N GLN A 38 25.85 -11.47 2.24
CA GLN A 38 26.93 -11.93 1.39
C GLN A 38 26.39 -12.37 0.02
N PRO A 39 26.80 -11.72 -1.08
CA PRO A 39 26.39 -12.12 -2.42
C PRO A 39 27.06 -13.46 -2.80
N THR A 40 26.24 -14.46 -3.14
CA THR A 40 26.71 -15.72 -3.71
C THR A 40 27.13 -15.52 -5.17
N HIS A 41 28.35 -15.06 -5.39
CA HIS A 41 28.96 -14.92 -6.73
C HIS A 41 29.20 -16.26 -7.46
N ALA A 42 29.01 -17.40 -6.78
CA ALA A 42 29.30 -18.73 -7.32
C ALA A 42 28.13 -19.39 -8.08
N ALA A 43 26.92 -18.82 -8.02
CA ALA A 43 25.73 -19.41 -8.65
C ALA A 43 25.54 -18.90 -10.09
N PRO A 44 25.18 -19.77 -11.06
CA PRO A 44 24.85 -19.34 -12.40
C PRO A 44 23.57 -18.49 -12.41
N PHE A 45 23.53 -17.47 -13.28
CA PHE A 45 22.34 -16.66 -13.49
C PHE A 45 21.21 -17.51 -14.09
N LEU A 46 20.00 -17.42 -13.53
CA LEU A 46 18.83 -18.19 -13.99
C LEU A 46 18.31 -17.69 -15.35
N TRP A 47 18.46 -16.38 -15.60
CA TRP A 47 18.08 -15.73 -16.86
C TRP A 47 19.10 -14.63 -17.16
N ASN A 48 19.67 -14.68 -18.36
CA ASN A 48 20.50 -13.61 -18.91
C ASN A 48 20.09 -13.41 -20.39
N VAL A 49 19.73 -12.18 -20.75
CA VAL A 49 19.38 -11.84 -22.14
C VAL A 49 20.68 -11.65 -22.93
N SER A 50 21.22 -12.75 -23.45
CA SER A 50 22.48 -12.74 -24.21
C SER A 50 22.30 -12.57 -25.72
N ARG A 51 21.11 -12.14 -26.20
CA ARG A 51 20.80 -12.01 -27.63
C ARG A 51 20.75 -10.54 -28.04
N GLU A 52 21.62 -10.12 -28.95
CA GLU A 52 21.54 -8.78 -29.55
C GLU A 52 20.23 -8.63 -30.35
N PRO A 53 19.57 -7.44 -30.35
CA PRO A 53 19.93 -6.16 -29.72
C PRO A 53 19.35 -5.97 -28.30
N TRP A 54 18.70 -7.00 -27.74
CA TRP A 54 17.96 -6.91 -26.48
C TRP A 54 18.85 -6.75 -25.25
N ILE A 55 20.15 -6.96 -25.39
CA ILE A 55 21.17 -6.83 -24.35
C ILE A 55 21.22 -5.41 -23.73
N THR A 56 20.92 -4.36 -24.51
CA THR A 56 20.94 -2.96 -24.05
C THR A 56 19.54 -2.43 -23.78
N CYS A 57 18.56 -2.78 -24.61
CA CYS A 57 17.20 -2.26 -24.49
C CYS A 57 16.49 -2.77 -23.23
N PHE A 58 16.66 -4.05 -22.88
CA PHE A 58 15.95 -4.65 -21.76
C PHE A 58 16.38 -4.07 -20.40
N PRO A 59 17.70 -3.95 -20.08
CA PRO A 59 18.13 -3.28 -18.85
C PRO A 59 17.70 -1.81 -18.76
N LEU A 60 17.68 -1.09 -19.88
CA LEU A 60 17.24 0.30 -19.91
C LEU A 60 15.75 0.43 -19.53
N VAL A 61 14.89 -0.42 -20.10
CA VAL A 61 13.46 -0.45 -19.75
C VAL A 61 13.26 -0.81 -18.27
N CYS A 62 13.95 -1.84 -17.77
CA CYS A 62 13.91 -2.20 -16.35
C CYS A 62 14.36 -1.03 -15.45
N PHE A 63 15.40 -0.29 -15.84
CA PHE A 63 15.88 0.88 -15.12
C PHE A 63 14.85 2.01 -15.09
N ILE A 64 14.21 2.32 -16.22
CA ILE A 64 13.17 3.35 -16.29
C ILE A 64 11.98 2.97 -15.40
N ILE A 65 11.53 1.71 -15.46
CA ILE A 65 10.45 1.21 -14.60
C ILE A 65 10.83 1.34 -13.12
N HIS A 66 12.07 0.99 -12.77
CA HIS A 66 12.60 1.15 -11.41
C HIS A 66 12.58 2.61 -10.95
N VAL A 67 13.06 3.54 -11.77
CA VAL A 67 13.07 4.97 -11.44
C VAL A 67 11.65 5.48 -11.22
N ILE A 68 10.71 5.11 -12.10
CA ILE A 68 9.30 5.49 -11.95
C ILE A 68 8.71 4.91 -10.66
N ALA A 69 8.96 3.63 -10.37
CA ALA A 69 8.49 2.99 -9.14
C ALA A 69 9.04 3.69 -7.89
N TRP A 70 10.32 4.04 -7.86
CA TRP A 70 10.92 4.78 -6.75
C TRP A 70 10.33 6.20 -6.60
N LEU A 71 10.10 6.91 -7.70
CA LEU A 71 9.45 8.23 -7.66
C LEU A 71 8.03 8.14 -7.10
N ILE A 72 7.26 7.12 -7.50
CA ILE A 72 5.92 6.89 -6.97
C ILE A 72 5.97 6.58 -5.47
N ILE A 73 6.85 5.67 -5.04
CA ILE A 73 7.02 5.35 -3.61
C ILE A 73 7.36 6.61 -2.81
N PHE A 74 8.32 7.41 -3.29
CA PHE A 74 8.71 8.65 -2.61
C PHE A 74 7.55 9.65 -2.55
N SER A 75 6.78 9.78 -3.64
CA SER A 75 5.58 10.63 -3.69
C SER A 75 4.53 10.17 -2.67
N ILE A 76 4.30 8.86 -2.56
CA ILE A 76 3.37 8.30 -1.57
C ILE A 76 3.88 8.58 -0.16
N VAL A 77 5.17 8.37 0.13
CA VAL A 77 5.76 8.65 1.45
C VAL A 77 5.59 10.12 1.85
N LEU A 78 5.76 11.04 0.91
CA LEU A 78 5.53 12.47 1.14
C LEU A 78 4.04 12.79 1.38
N ILE A 79 3.14 12.26 0.55
CA ILE A 79 1.68 12.43 0.70
C ILE A 79 1.20 11.86 2.04
N PHE A 80 1.81 10.76 2.49
CA PHE A 80 1.41 10.05 3.70
C PHE A 80 1.88 10.70 5.00
N ASP A 81 2.57 11.83 4.90
CA ASP A 81 3.21 12.52 6.00
C ASP A 81 4.12 11.53 6.76
N TYR A 82 5.33 11.34 6.25
CA TYR A 82 6.34 10.44 6.82
C TYR A 82 6.49 10.57 8.34
N ALA A 83 6.32 11.77 8.89
CA ALA A 83 6.38 12.02 10.33
C ALA A 83 5.24 11.34 11.10
N GLU A 84 4.07 11.16 10.49
CA GLU A 84 2.96 10.39 11.04
C GLU A 84 3.23 8.87 10.97
N LEU A 85 3.85 8.40 9.89
CA LEU A 85 4.24 6.99 9.76
C LEU A 85 5.29 6.58 10.81
N MET A 86 6.27 7.45 11.02
CA MET A 86 7.33 7.31 12.01
C MET A 86 6.84 7.49 13.45
N GLY A 87 5.60 7.94 13.68
CA GLY A 87 5.07 8.27 15.01
C GLY A 87 5.61 9.57 15.61
N LEU A 88 6.39 10.34 14.85
CA LEU A 88 7.02 11.59 15.29
C LEU A 88 5.99 12.67 15.64
N LYS A 89 4.88 12.74 14.89
CA LYS A 89 3.75 13.62 15.21
C LYS A 89 3.15 13.32 16.57
N GLN A 90 3.08 12.03 16.91
CA GLN A 90 2.56 11.54 18.17
C GLN A 90 3.46 12.02 19.34
N VAL A 91 4.78 11.91 19.19
CA VAL A 91 5.76 12.45 20.15
C VAL A 91 5.66 13.97 20.28
N TYR A 92 5.57 14.68 19.15
CA TYR A 92 5.49 16.14 19.12
C TYR A 92 4.24 16.67 19.84
N TYR A 93 3.06 16.09 19.58
CA TYR A 93 1.80 16.48 20.24
C TYR A 93 1.79 16.13 21.74
N CYS A 94 2.47 15.03 22.13
CA CYS A 94 2.66 14.67 23.53
C CYS A 94 3.56 15.69 24.26
N CYS A 95 4.67 16.12 23.64
CA CYS A 95 5.55 17.15 24.19
C CYS A 95 4.86 18.52 24.32
N LEU A 96 3.90 18.81 23.45
CA LEU A 96 3.11 20.05 23.49
C LEU A 96 1.86 19.96 24.39
N ALA A 97 1.61 18.83 25.06
CA ALA A 97 0.42 18.57 25.89
C ALA A 97 -0.93 18.77 25.17
N LEU A 98 -0.96 18.63 23.84
CA LEU A 98 -2.12 18.96 23.01
C LEU A 98 -3.12 17.81 22.78
N GLY A 99 -2.94 16.66 23.45
CA GLY A 99 -3.77 15.47 23.24
C GLY A 99 -3.46 14.72 21.93
N ASP A 100 -4.04 13.52 21.78
CA ASP A 100 -3.65 12.53 20.77
C ASP A 100 -4.16 12.92 19.35
N PRO A 101 -3.27 13.20 18.37
CA PRO A 101 -3.66 13.73 17.05
C PRO A 101 -4.42 12.71 16.19
N MET A 102 -4.42 11.43 16.57
CA MET A 102 -5.03 10.35 15.80
C MET A 102 -6.56 10.28 15.95
N VAL A 103 -7.12 10.92 16.99
CA VAL A 103 -8.57 11.01 17.22
C VAL A 103 -9.23 12.06 16.30
N LEU A 104 -8.45 12.99 15.74
CA LEU A 104 -8.96 14.11 14.93
C LEU A 104 -9.07 13.78 13.42
N LYS A 105 -8.55 12.62 12.97
CA LYS A 105 -8.59 12.27 11.54
C LYS A 105 -9.95 11.68 11.14
N SER A 106 -10.59 12.34 10.17
CA SER A 106 -11.85 11.90 9.56
C SER A 106 -11.77 10.46 9.03
N GLN A 107 -12.87 9.70 9.15
CA GLN A 107 -13.02 8.32 8.66
C GLN A 107 -12.64 8.16 7.16
N LYS A 108 -12.75 9.23 6.36
CA LYS A 108 -12.29 9.26 4.96
C LYS A 108 -10.76 9.19 4.83
N ALA A 109 -10.02 9.85 5.72
CA ALA A 109 -8.56 9.80 5.75
C ALA A 109 -8.08 8.39 6.15
N GLN A 110 -8.70 7.79 7.17
CA GLN A 110 -8.36 6.43 7.61
C GLN A 110 -8.55 5.40 6.48
N ARG A 111 -9.59 5.59 5.66
CA ARG A 111 -9.88 4.73 4.52
C ARG A 111 -8.92 4.93 3.34
N LEU A 112 -8.54 6.18 3.05
CA LEU A 112 -7.47 6.49 2.11
C LEU A 112 -6.15 5.85 2.59
N TYR A 113 -5.89 5.86 3.90
CA TYR A 113 -4.73 5.23 4.52
C TYR A 113 -4.69 3.70 4.40
N CYS A 114 -5.82 3.01 4.49
CA CYS A 114 -5.86 1.57 4.23
C CYS A 114 -5.64 1.27 2.75
N HIS A 115 -6.25 2.05 1.84
CA HIS A 115 -6.14 1.80 0.40
C HIS A 115 -4.73 2.03 -0.13
N LEU A 116 -4.05 3.11 0.28
CA LEU A 116 -2.69 3.46 -0.18
C LEU A 116 -1.59 2.56 0.39
N ARG A 117 -1.89 1.76 1.41
CA ARG A 117 -1.01 0.67 1.84
C ARG A 117 -0.85 -0.36 0.71
N HIS A 118 -1.90 -0.64 -0.07
CA HIS A 118 -1.87 -1.59 -1.19
C HIS A 118 -0.99 -1.13 -2.37
N PRO A 119 -1.03 0.16 -2.75
CA PRO A 119 -0.01 0.97 -3.38
C PRO A 119 1.38 0.39 -3.37
N VAL A 120 1.98 0.76 -2.25
CA VAL A 120 3.38 0.59 -1.91
C VAL A 120 3.78 -0.88 -1.93
N PHE A 121 2.88 -1.80 -1.54
CA PHE A 121 3.15 -3.23 -1.64
C PHE A 121 3.31 -3.69 -3.10
N LEU A 122 2.43 -3.22 -4.00
CA LEU A 122 2.52 -3.56 -5.41
C LEU A 122 3.77 -2.96 -6.05
N GLU A 123 4.10 -1.70 -5.74
CA GLU A 123 5.32 -1.07 -6.27
C GLU A 123 6.60 -1.72 -5.75
N PHE A 124 6.66 -2.12 -4.47
CA PHE A 124 7.79 -2.87 -3.94
C PHE A 124 7.95 -4.24 -4.63
N LEU A 125 6.82 -4.91 -4.92
CA LEU A 125 6.84 -6.18 -5.65
C LEU A 125 7.40 -5.98 -7.08
N VAL A 126 7.01 -4.90 -7.75
CA VAL A 126 7.56 -4.54 -9.06
C VAL A 126 9.07 -4.34 -8.99
N ILE A 127 9.58 -3.59 -8.00
CA ILE A 127 11.04 -3.38 -7.83
C ILE A 127 11.77 -4.70 -7.54
N LEU A 128 11.18 -5.58 -6.74
CA LEU A 128 11.80 -6.86 -6.38
C LEU A 128 11.86 -7.86 -7.54
N TRP A 129 10.92 -7.78 -8.49
CA TRP A 129 10.80 -8.77 -9.57
C TRP A 129 11.26 -8.25 -10.95
N VAL A 130 11.20 -6.94 -11.23
CA VAL A 130 11.49 -6.37 -12.57
C VAL A 130 12.99 -6.14 -12.78
N LEU A 131 13.80 -7.17 -12.57
CA LEU A 131 15.26 -7.09 -12.68
C LEU A 131 15.76 -7.61 -14.04
N PRO A 132 16.77 -6.97 -14.65
CA PRO A 132 17.29 -7.39 -15.95
C PRO A 132 18.05 -8.72 -15.90
N SER A 133 18.61 -9.06 -14.73
CA SER A 133 19.22 -10.35 -14.44
C SER A 133 18.73 -10.85 -13.09
N LEU A 134 18.24 -12.09 -13.05
CA LEU A 134 17.81 -12.76 -11.84
C LEU A 134 18.91 -13.71 -11.38
N SER A 135 19.66 -13.27 -10.38
CA SER A 135 20.60 -14.12 -9.63
C SER A 135 19.86 -14.88 -8.53
N LEU A 136 20.43 -15.99 -8.07
CA LEU A 136 19.78 -16.88 -7.10
C LEU A 136 19.57 -16.17 -5.74
N ASP A 137 20.52 -15.33 -5.33
CA ASP A 137 20.41 -14.47 -4.15
C ASP A 137 19.21 -13.51 -4.26
N ARG A 138 18.99 -12.91 -5.43
CA ARG A 138 17.87 -12.00 -5.69
C ARG A 138 16.54 -12.73 -5.71
N LEU A 139 16.49 -13.93 -6.27
CA LEU A 139 15.27 -14.75 -6.26
C LEU A 139 14.88 -15.11 -4.83
N LEU A 140 15.85 -15.52 -4.01
CA LEU A 140 15.62 -15.88 -2.61
C LEU A 140 15.18 -14.66 -1.79
N LEU A 141 15.84 -13.51 -1.99
CA LEU A 141 15.47 -12.24 -1.37
C LEU A 141 14.05 -11.83 -1.77
N SER A 142 13.76 -11.83 -3.07
CA SER A 142 12.46 -11.44 -3.63
C SER A 142 11.33 -12.34 -3.14
N THR A 143 11.54 -13.66 -3.14
CA THR A 143 10.54 -14.62 -2.64
C THR A 143 10.31 -14.45 -1.15
N THR A 144 11.37 -14.30 -0.36
CA THR A 144 11.26 -14.14 1.10
C THR A 144 10.53 -12.84 1.45
N LEU A 145 10.88 -11.72 0.80
CA LEU A 145 10.21 -10.44 1.00
C LEU A 145 8.76 -10.48 0.52
N THR A 146 8.48 -11.11 -0.61
CA THR A 146 7.11 -11.29 -1.12
C THR A 146 6.27 -12.08 -0.12
N LEU A 147 6.79 -13.21 0.39
CA LEU A 147 6.10 -14.03 1.39
C LEU A 147 5.88 -13.26 2.69
N TYR A 148 6.90 -12.55 3.17
CA TYR A 148 6.80 -11.68 4.35
C TYR A 148 5.71 -10.62 4.16
N MET A 149 5.68 -9.95 3.01
CA MET A 149 4.65 -8.96 2.71
C MET A 149 3.26 -9.58 2.66
N ILE A 150 3.08 -10.75 2.03
CA ILE A 150 1.79 -11.45 1.98
C ILE A 150 1.35 -11.85 3.40
N CYS A 151 2.24 -12.40 4.23
CA CYS A 151 1.93 -12.75 5.61
C CYS A 151 1.55 -11.52 6.45
N GLY A 152 2.32 -10.43 6.32
CA GLY A 152 2.01 -9.15 6.96
C GLY A 152 0.76 -8.47 6.41
N HIS A 153 0.35 -8.84 5.20
CA HIS A 153 -0.86 -8.41 4.49
C HIS A 153 -1.99 -9.44 4.60
N SER A 154 -2.10 -10.14 5.72
CA SER A 154 -3.33 -10.90 5.99
C SER A 154 -4.49 -9.91 6.15
N LEU A 155 -5.29 -9.77 5.09
CA LEU A 155 -6.54 -9.01 5.09
C LEU A 155 -7.41 -9.51 6.24
N ASP A 156 -7.59 -8.68 7.26
CA ASP A 156 -8.43 -9.04 8.39
C ASP A 156 -9.89 -9.18 7.89
N GLN A 157 -10.63 -10.12 8.47
CA GLN A 157 -11.98 -10.47 8.01
C GLN A 157 -12.96 -9.30 8.17
N GLN A 158 -12.59 -8.31 8.98
CA GLN A 158 -13.27 -7.04 9.18
C GLN A 158 -13.07 -6.06 8.02
N ASP A 159 -11.91 -6.02 7.38
CA ASP A 159 -11.64 -5.15 6.22
C ASP A 159 -12.44 -5.60 5.00
N TYR A 160 -12.56 -6.91 4.79
CA TYR A 160 -13.41 -7.49 3.75
C TYR A 160 -14.89 -7.11 3.94
N ARG A 161 -15.41 -7.22 5.17
CA ARG A 161 -16.81 -6.84 5.50
C ARG A 161 -17.04 -5.36 5.26
N TYR A 162 -16.08 -4.51 5.62
CA TYR A 162 -16.16 -3.08 5.38
C TYR A 162 -16.17 -2.74 3.88
N LEU A 163 -15.27 -3.35 3.09
CA LEU A 163 -15.24 -3.18 1.63
C LEU A 163 -16.57 -3.59 1.00
N ARG A 164 -17.12 -4.74 1.41
CA ARG A 164 -18.41 -5.25 0.94
C ARG A 164 -19.55 -4.28 1.25
N SER A 165 -19.60 -3.73 2.47
CA SER A 165 -20.63 -2.76 2.85
C SER A 165 -20.59 -1.49 2.00
N GLN A 166 -19.39 -1.07 1.61
CA GLN A 166 -19.19 0.15 0.84
C GLN A 166 -19.44 -0.06 -0.65
N LEU A 167 -19.15 -1.25 -1.16
CA LEU A 167 -19.52 -1.65 -2.51
C LEU A 167 -21.04 -1.70 -2.66
N ASN A 168 -21.75 -2.30 -1.69
CA ASN A 168 -23.21 -2.35 -1.69
C ASN A 168 -23.83 -0.94 -1.70
N LYS A 169 -23.32 -0.01 -0.90
CA LYS A 169 -23.81 1.38 -0.90
C LYS A 169 -23.64 2.07 -2.24
N LYS A 170 -22.54 1.82 -2.95
CA LYS A 170 -22.33 2.36 -4.30
C LYS A 170 -23.28 1.72 -5.30
N PHE A 171 -23.51 0.41 -5.20
CA PHE A 171 -24.43 -0.32 -6.07
C PHE A 171 -25.88 0.16 -5.91
N GLU A 172 -26.33 0.41 -4.68
CA GLU A 172 -27.64 0.99 -4.39
C GLU A 172 -27.79 2.39 -5.02
N ILE A 173 -26.78 3.24 -4.92
CA ILE A 173 -26.80 4.57 -5.54
C ILE A 173 -26.93 4.46 -7.07
N PHE A 174 -26.12 3.60 -7.71
CA PHE A 174 -26.21 3.37 -9.15
C PHE A 174 -27.58 2.84 -9.57
N SER A 175 -28.14 1.86 -8.84
CA SER A 175 -29.49 1.34 -9.14
C SER A 175 -30.59 2.39 -8.97
N ARG A 176 -30.43 3.30 -8.00
CA ARG A 176 -31.38 4.39 -7.77
C ARG A 176 -31.31 5.44 -8.89
N GLU A 177 -30.11 5.77 -9.35
CA GLU A 177 -29.92 6.65 -10.51
C GLU A 177 -30.49 6.04 -11.79
N GLU A 178 -30.27 4.75 -12.03
CA GLU A 178 -30.83 4.02 -13.18
C GLU A 178 -32.37 4.02 -13.16
N SER A 179 -32.97 3.76 -11.98
CA SER A 179 -34.43 3.83 -11.80
C SER A 179 -35.00 5.24 -11.97
N ALA A 180 -34.29 6.27 -11.52
CA ALA A 180 -34.71 7.66 -11.71
C ALA A 180 -34.65 8.07 -13.18
N PHE A 181 -33.60 7.64 -13.90
CA PHE A 181 -33.43 7.91 -15.32
C PHE A 181 -34.51 7.20 -16.16
N SER A 182 -34.83 5.94 -15.85
CA SER A 182 -35.88 5.19 -16.55
C SER A 182 -37.28 5.80 -16.33
N HIS A 183 -37.58 6.27 -15.13
CA HIS A 183 -38.83 7.00 -14.85
C HIS A 183 -38.93 8.33 -15.62
N ILE A 184 -37.83 9.08 -15.75
CA ILE A 184 -37.79 10.32 -16.54
C ILE A 184 -37.96 10.03 -18.04
N ALA A 185 -37.28 9.00 -18.56
CA ALA A 185 -37.42 8.58 -19.95
C ALA A 185 -38.86 8.15 -20.29
N ALA A 186 -39.50 7.37 -19.40
CA ALA A 186 -40.90 6.96 -19.56
C ALA A 186 -41.85 8.17 -19.55
N ARG A 187 -41.62 9.16 -18.67
CA ARG A 187 -42.42 10.38 -18.62
C ARG A 187 -42.29 11.23 -19.88
N ASN A 188 -41.08 11.35 -20.44
CA ASN A 188 -40.85 12.14 -21.66
C ASN A 188 -41.41 11.46 -22.91
N GLY A 189 -41.34 10.13 -23.02
CA GLY A 189 -41.95 9.39 -24.14
C GLY A 189 -43.48 9.44 -24.16
N VAL A 190 -44.13 9.52 -22.98
CA VAL A 190 -45.59 9.73 -22.89
C VAL A 190 -46.00 11.16 -23.32
N GLY A 191 -45.13 12.15 -23.08
CA GLY A 191 -45.37 13.55 -23.49
C GLY A 191 -45.31 13.77 -25.00
N GLU A 192 -44.50 13.02 -25.75
CA GLU A 192 -44.44 13.10 -27.22
C GLU A 192 -45.66 12.46 -27.88
N HIS A 193 -46.15 11.33 -27.36
CA HIS A 193 -47.35 10.68 -27.91
C HIS A 193 -48.62 11.53 -27.76
N THR A 194 -48.69 12.39 -26.74
CA THR A 194 -49.88 13.22 -26.49
C THR A 194 -49.93 14.48 -27.36
N LYS A 195 -48.79 14.93 -27.91
CA LYS A 195 -48.72 16.14 -28.77
C LYS A 195 -49.04 15.90 -30.24
N HIS A 196 -49.10 14.65 -30.69
CA HIS A 196 -49.38 14.31 -32.08
C HIS A 196 -50.86 13.98 -32.37
N GLN A 197 -51.76 14.23 -31.40
CA GLN A 197 -53.16 13.83 -31.49
C GLN A 197 -54.17 14.98 -31.35
N GLU A 198 -53.72 16.24 -31.43
CA GLU A 198 -54.57 17.43 -31.59
C GLU A 198 -54.38 18.08 -32.97
#